data_AF-R7MH19-F1
#
_entry.id   AF-R7MH19-F1
#
_cell.length_a   1.000
_cell.length_b   1.000
_cell.length_c   1.000
_cell.angle_alpha   90.00
_cell.angle_beta   90.00
_cell.angle_gamma   90.00
#
_symmetry.space_group_name_H-M   'P 1'
#
loop_
_entity.id
_entity.type
_entity.pdbx_description
1 polymer ?
#
loop_
_entity_poly.entity_id
_entity_poly.type
_entity_poly.pdbx_seq_one_letter_code
_entity_poly.pdbx_strand_id
1 'polypeptide(L)'
;MRRFNLFYIAVMCSFLISQNLFLASNSAPLTMDQKGYVGTLPNLTRNYEPEKPAKKEPEVRPAKDFNSENEMKPVPRDNPAFVNIILKADKTSQYVNDLNEFIPMLESISDMIDNGANVQVFNAKVYYFNKNAEYFRDKYAQKPESHFVSYKKLMDVNTHSHSIAVLRNEAEKYNPYMAYGSEGYIYNPNNIQEQLGYLKTEIEQTILILKESN
;
A
#
# COMPACT_ATOMS: atom_id res chain seq x y z
N MET A 1 36.46 17.80 -22.66
CA MET A 1 35.53 16.73 -23.11
C MET A 1 34.25 17.33 -23.71
N ARG A 2 34.34 17.98 -24.87
CA ARG A 2 33.18 18.65 -25.53
C ARG A 2 33.06 18.36 -27.03
N ARG A 3 33.87 17.42 -27.55
CA ARG A 3 33.93 17.07 -28.98
C ARG A 3 33.19 15.77 -29.33
N PHE A 4 32.88 14.92 -28.35
CA PHE A 4 32.16 13.65 -28.57
C PHE A 4 30.64 13.81 -28.70
N ASN A 5 30.04 14.84 -28.08
CA ASN A 5 28.58 15.04 -28.14
C ASN A 5 28.09 15.56 -29.50
N LEU A 6 28.94 16.30 -30.24
CA LEU A 6 28.59 16.78 -31.59
C LEU A 6 28.53 15.64 -32.62
N PHE A 7 29.35 14.59 -32.43
CA PHE A 7 29.38 13.46 -33.35
C PHE A 7 28.13 12.58 -33.21
N TYR A 8 27.65 12.35 -31.98
CA TYR A 8 26.41 11.60 -31.74
C TYR A 8 25.15 12.33 -32.21
N ILE A 9 25.11 13.67 -32.09
CA ILE A 9 23.99 14.48 -32.62
C ILE A 9 23.98 14.45 -34.15
N ALA A 10 25.14 14.51 -34.80
CA ALA A 10 25.23 14.41 -36.27
C ALA A 10 24.77 13.04 -36.80
N VAL A 11 25.11 11.95 -36.10
CA VAL A 11 24.68 10.58 -36.47
C VAL A 11 23.16 10.41 -36.26
N MET A 12 22.59 10.93 -35.17
CA MET A 12 21.13 10.87 -34.93
C MET A 12 20.33 11.75 -35.91
N CYS A 13 20.85 12.91 -36.33
CA CYS A 13 20.21 13.72 -37.37
C CYS A 13 20.25 13.06 -38.76
N SER A 14 21.32 12.32 -39.09
CA SER A 14 21.41 11.60 -40.37
C SER A 14 20.41 10.42 -40.48
N PHE A 15 19.97 9.86 -39.36
CA PHE A 15 18.99 8.77 -39.31
C PHE A 15 17.53 9.23 -39.41
N LEU A 16 17.26 10.51 -39.08
CA LEU A 16 15.92 11.13 -39.20
C LEU A 16 15.66 11.75 -40.59
N ILE A 17 16.71 12.05 -41.36
CA ILE A 17 16.60 12.60 -42.72
C ILE A 17 16.34 11.49 -43.76
N SER A 18 16.77 10.25 -43.50
CA SER A 18 16.58 9.12 -44.43
C SER A 18 15.18 8.49 -44.39
N GLN A 19 14.34 8.81 -43.40
CA GLN A 19 12.96 8.29 -43.28
C GLN A 19 11.87 9.24 -43.81
N ASN A 20 12.22 10.48 -44.19
CA ASN A 20 11.26 11.48 -44.68
C ASN A 20 11.43 11.83 -46.18
N LEU A 21 12.23 11.06 -46.93
CA LEU A 21 12.52 11.35 -48.35
C LEU A 21 11.83 10.42 -49.36
N PHE A 22 10.72 9.76 -48.98
CA PHE A 22 9.99 8.84 -49.87
C PHE A 22 8.47 9.05 -49.92
N LEU A 23 7.98 10.27 -49.71
CA LEU A 23 6.59 10.65 -50.05
C LEU A 23 6.56 12.07 -50.63
N ALA A 24 7.19 12.26 -51.79
CA ALA A 24 6.90 13.35 -52.71
C ALA A 24 7.12 12.88 -54.15
N SER A 25 6.22 13.32 -55.03
CA SER A 25 6.14 13.10 -56.48
C SER A 25 5.68 11.72 -56.96
N ASN A 26 4.36 11.55 -57.06
CA ASN A 26 3.75 10.93 -58.24
C ASN A 26 2.73 11.91 -58.79
N SER A 27 3.18 12.93 -59.54
CA SER A 27 2.32 13.63 -60.50
C SER A 27 2.09 12.68 -61.67
N ALA A 28 1.07 11.85 -61.53
CA ALA A 28 0.53 11.10 -62.67
C ALA A 28 0.06 12.10 -63.73
N PRO A 29 0.42 11.93 -65.02
CA PRO A 29 -0.16 12.73 -66.08
C PRO A 29 -1.66 12.45 -66.14
N LEU A 30 -2.46 13.52 -65.97
CA LEU A 30 -3.91 13.52 -66.20
C LEU A 30 -4.19 13.33 -67.69
N THR A 31 -4.10 12.11 -68.20
CA THR A 31 -4.89 11.69 -69.35
C THR A 31 -6.23 11.19 -68.81
N MET A 32 -7.08 12.12 -68.37
CA MET A 32 -8.51 11.84 -68.24
C MET A 32 -9.04 11.63 -69.64
N ASP A 33 -9.22 10.37 -70.04
CA ASP A 33 -10.12 10.00 -71.11
C ASP A 33 -11.53 10.43 -70.66
N GLN A 34 -11.92 11.67 -71.01
CA GLN A 34 -13.22 12.26 -70.70
C GLN A 34 -14.30 11.57 -71.54
N LYS A 35 -14.65 10.34 -71.15
CA LYS A 35 -15.92 9.70 -71.53
C LYS A 35 -16.91 9.85 -70.39
N GLY A 36 -17.22 11.10 -70.07
CA GLY A 36 -18.32 11.45 -69.17
C GLY A 36 -19.63 11.52 -69.95
N TYR A 37 -20.73 11.12 -69.32
CA TYR A 37 -22.07 11.26 -69.87
C TYR A 37 -22.39 12.75 -70.12
N VAL A 38 -22.51 13.15 -71.39
CA VAL A 38 -22.89 14.51 -71.79
C VAL A 38 -24.40 14.54 -72.04
N GLY A 39 -25.17 14.68 -70.96
CA GLY A 39 -26.61 14.79 -71.01
C GLY A 39 -27.15 15.41 -69.73
N THR A 40 -28.34 16.00 -69.77
CA THR A 40 -28.99 16.50 -68.55
C THR A 40 -29.36 15.32 -67.66
N LEU A 41 -28.88 15.34 -66.41
CA LEU A 41 -29.19 14.33 -65.40
C LEU A 41 -30.72 14.18 -65.24
N PRO A 42 -31.25 12.94 -65.12
CA PRO A 42 -32.66 12.73 -64.82
C PRO A 42 -33.02 13.39 -63.48
N ASN A 43 -34.12 14.14 -63.45
CA ASN A 43 -34.57 14.82 -62.25
C ASN A 43 -35.24 13.81 -61.30
N LEU A 44 -34.46 13.28 -60.35
CA LEU A 44 -34.87 12.22 -59.41
C LEU A 44 -35.96 12.66 -58.41
N THR A 45 -36.23 13.96 -58.31
CA THR A 45 -37.21 14.53 -57.37
C THR A 45 -38.62 14.65 -57.94
N ARG A 46 -38.85 14.28 -59.22
CA ARG A 46 -40.15 14.48 -59.89
C ARG A 46 -41.33 13.76 -59.22
N ASN A 47 -41.07 12.68 -58.47
CA ASN A 47 -42.08 11.93 -57.73
C ASN A 47 -41.88 11.99 -56.20
N TYR A 48 -40.99 12.85 -55.71
CA TYR A 48 -40.73 13.00 -54.28
C TYR A 48 -41.52 14.19 -53.75
N GLU A 49 -42.69 13.94 -53.16
CA GLU A 49 -43.33 14.93 -52.30
C GLU A 49 -42.63 14.91 -50.94
N PRO A 50 -42.00 16.02 -50.50
CA PRO A 50 -41.43 16.08 -49.16
C PRO A 50 -42.57 16.01 -48.14
N GLU A 51 -42.60 14.94 -47.34
CA GLU A 51 -43.51 14.84 -46.19
C GLU A 51 -43.31 16.05 -45.27
N LYS A 52 -44.38 16.80 -45.02
CA LYS A 52 -44.34 17.93 -44.09
C LYS A 52 -44.01 17.39 -42.70
N PRO A 53 -43.00 17.93 -42.01
CA PRO A 53 -42.66 17.47 -40.67
C PRO A 53 -43.86 17.73 -39.75
N ALA A 54 -44.43 16.67 -39.20
CA ALA A 54 -45.42 16.79 -38.15
C ALA A 54 -44.75 17.45 -36.94
N LYS A 55 -45.09 18.73 -36.70
CA LYS A 55 -44.76 19.40 -35.44
C LYS A 55 -45.52 18.68 -34.32
N LYS A 56 -44.90 17.65 -33.74
CA LYS A 56 -45.26 17.23 -32.39
C LYS A 56 -44.56 18.20 -31.46
N GLU A 57 -45.30 19.19 -30.98
CA GLU A 57 -44.83 19.93 -29.81
C GLU A 57 -44.67 18.92 -28.67
N PRO A 58 -43.48 18.81 -28.05
CA PRO A 58 -43.33 17.96 -26.88
C PRO A 58 -44.23 18.54 -25.78
N GLU A 59 -45.08 17.70 -25.18
CA GLU A 59 -45.81 18.08 -23.96
C GLU A 59 -44.78 18.35 -22.86
N VAL A 60 -44.31 19.60 -22.75
CA VAL A 60 -43.57 20.06 -21.58
C VAL A 60 -44.60 20.20 -20.48
N ARG A 61 -44.80 19.13 -19.71
CA ARG A 61 -45.47 19.23 -18.42
C ARG A 61 -44.50 19.96 -17.51
N PRO A 62 -44.79 21.20 -17.08
CA PRO A 62 -43.98 21.81 -16.03
C PRO A 62 -44.05 20.87 -14.82
N ALA A 63 -42.89 20.49 -14.29
CA ALA A 63 -42.83 19.71 -13.06
C ALA A 63 -43.54 20.54 -11.98
N LYS A 64 -44.74 20.11 -11.60
CA LYS A 64 -45.48 20.72 -10.51
C LYS A 64 -44.62 20.54 -9.26
N ASP A 65 -44.23 21.66 -8.66
CA ASP A 65 -43.52 21.74 -7.37
C ASP A 65 -42.04 21.32 -7.35
N PHE A 66 -41.28 21.57 -8.42
CA PHE A 66 -39.81 21.45 -8.33
C PHE A 66 -39.19 22.71 -7.69
N ASN A 67 -39.06 22.68 -6.36
CA ASN A 67 -38.50 23.72 -5.47
C ASN A 67 -39.41 24.95 -5.25
N SER A 68 -40.61 24.75 -4.72
CA SER A 68 -41.42 25.82 -4.13
C SER A 68 -40.67 26.47 -2.95
N GLU A 69 -40.61 27.81 -2.93
CA GLU A 69 -39.82 28.61 -1.97
C GLU A 69 -40.26 28.42 -0.49
N ASN A 70 -41.48 27.92 -0.29
CA ASN A 70 -42.10 27.71 1.02
C ASN A 70 -42.02 26.26 1.53
N GLU A 71 -41.47 25.31 0.75
CA GLU A 71 -41.28 23.94 1.20
C GLU A 71 -39.86 23.71 1.71
N MET A 72 -39.75 23.15 2.91
CA MET A 72 -38.46 22.72 3.44
C MET A 72 -37.87 21.68 2.49
N LYS A 73 -36.68 21.95 1.95
CA LYS A 73 -35.94 20.97 1.17
C LYS A 73 -35.77 19.71 2.02
N PRO A 74 -36.04 18.50 1.46
CA PRO A 74 -35.87 17.27 2.21
C PRO A 74 -34.43 17.17 2.70
N VAL A 75 -34.25 16.57 3.88
CA VAL A 75 -32.91 16.34 4.42
C VAL A 75 -32.11 15.59 3.36
N PRO A 76 -30.86 15.99 3.06
CA PRO A 76 -30.05 15.39 2.01
C PRO A 76 -30.05 13.85 2.00
N ARG A 77 -30.17 13.20 3.17
CA ARG A 77 -30.25 11.75 3.34
C ARG A 77 -31.44 11.08 2.65
N ASP A 78 -32.55 11.78 2.48
CA ASP A 78 -33.79 11.26 1.91
C ASP A 78 -33.88 11.48 0.39
N ASN A 79 -32.90 12.16 -0.20
CA ASN A 79 -32.81 12.33 -1.64
C ASN A 79 -32.22 11.05 -2.27
N PRO A 80 -32.91 10.36 -3.20
CA PRO A 80 -32.38 9.17 -3.87
C PRO A 80 -31.14 9.46 -4.73
N ALA A 81 -30.83 10.73 -5.02
CA ALA A 81 -29.58 11.16 -5.65
C ALA A 81 -28.43 11.36 -4.65
N PHE A 82 -28.69 11.34 -3.34
CA PHE A 82 -27.66 11.40 -2.31
C PHE A 82 -27.05 10.01 -2.17
N VAL A 83 -25.95 9.79 -2.88
CA VAL A 83 -25.08 8.67 -2.61
C VAL A 83 -24.50 8.88 -1.21
N ASN A 84 -24.93 8.05 -0.26
CA ASN A 84 -24.21 7.89 1.00
C ASN A 84 -22.81 7.38 0.64
N ILE A 85 -21.86 8.30 0.44
CA ILE A 85 -20.44 7.97 0.44
C ILE A 85 -20.11 7.66 1.90
N ILE A 86 -20.51 6.48 2.36
CA ILE A 86 -19.88 5.86 3.51
C ILE A 86 -18.46 5.62 3.04
N LEU A 87 -17.56 6.54 3.41
CA LEU A 87 -16.12 6.31 3.31
C LEU A 87 -15.86 5.07 4.15
N LYS A 88 -15.78 3.91 3.49
CA LYS A 88 -15.32 2.69 4.14
C LYS A 88 -13.89 3.01 4.57
N ALA A 89 -13.61 2.90 5.87
CA ALA A 89 -12.26 3.04 6.37
C ALA A 89 -11.33 2.16 5.54
N ASP A 90 -10.15 2.69 5.21
CA ASP A 90 -9.18 1.95 4.41
C ASP A 90 -8.94 0.59 5.06
N LYS A 91 -9.07 -0.47 4.26
CA LYS A 91 -8.80 -1.82 4.73
C LYS A 91 -7.30 -1.92 5.02
N THR A 92 -6.93 -1.87 6.29
CA THR A 92 -5.57 -2.19 6.70
C THR A 92 -5.21 -3.59 6.24
N SER A 93 -3.95 -3.78 5.84
CA SER A 93 -3.50 -5.12 5.44
C SER A 93 -3.59 -6.07 6.63
N GLN A 94 -3.83 -7.36 6.35
CA GLN A 94 -3.86 -8.36 7.42
C GLN A 94 -2.55 -8.39 8.22
N TYR A 95 -1.41 -8.15 7.54
CA TYR A 95 -0.10 -8.05 8.17
C TYR A 95 -0.01 -6.94 9.23
N VAL A 96 -0.53 -5.75 8.92
CA VAL A 96 -0.53 -4.61 9.84
C VAL A 96 -1.43 -4.89 11.06
N ASN A 97 -2.58 -5.53 10.85
CA ASN A 97 -3.46 -5.92 11.95
C ASN A 97 -2.78 -6.94 12.88
N ASP A 98 -2.14 -7.96 12.31
CA ASP A 98 -1.40 -8.96 13.09
C ASP A 98 -0.21 -8.32 13.83
N LEU A 99 0.48 -7.34 13.22
CA LEU A 99 1.56 -6.60 13.90
C LEU A 99 1.06 -5.80 15.11
N ASN A 100 -0.14 -5.22 15.01
CA ASN A 100 -0.73 -4.43 16.08
C ASN A 100 -1.06 -5.25 17.32
N GLU A 101 -1.26 -6.57 17.18
CA GLU A 101 -1.44 -7.47 18.32
C GLU A 101 -0.18 -7.58 19.18
N PHE A 102 1.02 -7.37 18.61
CA PHE A 102 2.29 -7.47 19.35
C PHE A 102 2.62 -6.25 20.19
N ILE A 103 2.11 -5.06 19.83
CA ILE A 103 2.36 -3.81 20.58
C ILE A 103 2.03 -3.96 22.07
N PRO A 104 0.81 -4.38 22.48
CA PRO A 104 0.48 -4.54 23.90
C PRO A 104 1.26 -5.68 24.57
N MET A 105 1.71 -6.69 23.83
CA MET A 105 2.54 -7.76 24.38
C MET A 105 3.94 -7.24 24.74
N LEU A 106 4.54 -6.46 23.83
CA LEU A 106 5.85 -5.84 23.99
C LEU A 106 5.85 -4.77 25.08
N GLU A 107 4.83 -3.91 25.11
CA GLU A 107 4.65 -2.91 26.17
C GLU A 107 4.53 -3.60 27.54
N SER A 108 3.74 -4.67 27.64
CA SER A 108 3.63 -5.44 28.88
C SER A 108 4.95 -6.11 29.30
N ILE A 109 5.80 -6.54 28.36
CA ILE A 109 7.13 -7.09 28.70
C ILE A 109 8.06 -5.98 29.20
N SER A 110 8.05 -4.81 28.54
CA SER A 110 8.82 -3.64 28.98
C SER A 110 8.43 -3.20 30.39
N ASP A 111 7.13 -3.11 30.68
CA ASP A 111 6.62 -2.76 32.01
C ASP A 111 7.05 -3.79 33.07
N MET A 112 7.13 -5.08 32.72
CA MET A 112 7.61 -6.11 33.64
C MET A 112 9.11 -5.97 33.95
N ILE A 113 9.90 -5.45 33.00
CA ILE A 113 11.32 -5.17 33.21
C ILE A 113 11.48 -4.00 34.20
N ASP A 114 10.71 -2.92 34.01
CA ASP A 114 10.78 -1.73 34.86
C ASP A 114 10.31 -1.97 36.29
N ASN A 115 9.25 -2.76 36.45
CA ASN A 115 8.71 -3.11 37.76
C ASN A 115 9.50 -4.21 38.48
N GLY A 116 10.53 -4.79 37.85
CA GLY A 116 11.31 -5.89 38.44
C GLY A 116 10.47 -7.14 38.71
N ALA A 117 9.62 -7.53 37.75
CA ALA A 117 8.70 -8.66 37.93
C ALA A 117 9.44 -9.99 38.20
N ASN A 118 8.75 -10.89 38.91
CA ASN A 118 9.23 -12.23 39.21
C ASN A 118 9.64 -12.99 37.93
N VAL A 119 10.75 -13.72 38.00
CA VAL A 119 11.35 -14.44 36.87
C VAL A 119 10.36 -15.40 36.20
N GLN A 120 9.54 -16.11 36.97
CA GLN A 120 8.57 -17.07 36.44
C GLN A 120 7.47 -16.37 35.64
N VAL A 121 6.97 -15.24 36.14
CA VAL A 121 5.92 -14.45 35.47
C VAL A 121 6.46 -13.86 34.17
N PHE A 122 7.68 -13.31 34.22
CA PHE A 122 8.36 -12.81 33.04
C PHE A 122 8.55 -13.91 31.99
N ASN A 123 9.08 -15.08 32.40
CA ASN A 123 9.31 -16.21 31.50
C ASN A 123 8.02 -16.73 30.87
N ALA A 124 6.92 -16.79 31.63
CA ALA A 124 5.62 -17.16 31.10
C ALA A 124 5.11 -16.16 30.05
N LYS A 125 5.28 -14.86 30.29
CA LYS A 125 4.88 -13.81 29.35
C LYS A 125 5.72 -13.85 28.07
N VAL A 126 7.03 -13.99 28.20
CA VAL A 126 7.95 -14.13 27.06
C VAL A 126 7.64 -15.41 26.28
N TYR A 127 7.34 -16.52 26.94
CA TYR A 127 6.93 -17.76 26.27
C TYR A 127 5.68 -17.55 25.40
N TYR A 128 4.66 -16.86 25.93
CA TYR A 128 3.45 -16.54 25.17
C TYR A 128 3.75 -15.66 23.96
N PHE A 129 4.56 -14.61 24.14
CA PHE A 129 5.03 -13.75 23.06
C PHE A 129 5.78 -14.55 21.98
N ASN A 130 6.72 -15.41 22.37
CA ASN A 130 7.48 -16.24 21.42
C ASN A 130 6.59 -17.17 20.62
N LYS A 131 5.57 -17.78 21.25
CA LYS A 131 4.61 -18.64 20.54
C LYS A 131 3.80 -17.87 19.49
N ASN A 132 3.38 -16.65 19.81
CA ASN A 132 2.70 -15.79 18.85
C ASN A 132 3.66 -15.34 17.73
N ALA A 133 4.91 -15.02 18.06
CA ALA A 133 5.93 -14.65 17.09
C ALA A 133 6.30 -15.82 16.14
N GLU A 134 6.38 -17.05 16.64
CA GLU A 134 6.56 -18.26 15.83
C GLU A 134 5.40 -18.46 14.86
N TYR A 135 4.15 -18.33 15.33
CA TYR A 135 2.97 -18.41 14.46
C TYR A 135 3.00 -17.34 13.37
N PHE A 136 3.33 -16.10 13.73
CA PHE A 136 3.47 -15.00 12.79
C PHE A 136 4.59 -15.25 11.77
N ARG A 137 5.75 -15.73 12.23
CA ARG A 137 6.87 -16.12 11.36
C ARG A 137 6.42 -17.14 10.33
N ASP A 138 5.78 -18.22 10.75
CA ASP A 138 5.36 -19.30 9.87
C ASP A 138 4.26 -18.84 8.88
N LYS A 139 3.38 -17.93 9.30
CA LYS A 139 2.34 -17.32 8.45
C LYS A 139 2.90 -16.44 7.32
N TYR A 140 4.04 -15.78 7.56
CA TYR A 140 4.63 -14.81 6.61
C TYR A 140 5.95 -15.27 5.98
N ALA A 141 6.49 -16.43 6.35
CA ALA A 141 7.79 -16.93 5.90
C ALA A 141 7.96 -17.00 4.37
N GLN A 142 6.90 -17.32 3.63
CA GLN A 142 6.91 -17.44 2.17
C GLN A 142 6.33 -16.22 1.44
N LYS A 143 6.03 -15.15 2.20
CA LYS A 143 5.37 -13.96 1.67
C LYS A 143 6.36 -12.78 1.62
N PRO A 144 6.16 -11.78 0.73
CA PRO A 144 7.06 -10.65 0.61
C PRO A 144 7.20 -9.82 1.90
N GLU A 145 6.21 -9.88 2.79
CA GLU A 145 6.21 -9.20 4.09
C GLU A 145 7.35 -9.68 5.01
N SER A 146 7.87 -10.90 4.82
CA SER A 146 9.05 -11.39 5.55
C SER A 146 10.32 -10.54 5.34
N HIS A 147 10.38 -9.78 4.26
CA HIS A 147 11.51 -8.90 3.98
C HIS A 147 11.38 -7.52 4.63
N PHE A 148 10.22 -7.19 5.20
CA PHE A 148 9.97 -5.91 5.84
C PHE A 148 10.84 -5.73 7.09
N VAL A 149 11.16 -4.46 7.39
CA VAL A 149 11.99 -4.10 8.55
C VAL A 149 11.28 -4.46 9.86
N SER A 150 9.97 -4.19 9.94
CA SER A 150 9.12 -4.53 11.08
C SER A 150 9.11 -6.04 11.37
N TYR A 151 9.01 -6.88 10.32
CA TYR A 151 9.10 -8.33 10.46
C TYR A 151 10.44 -8.75 11.06
N LYS A 152 11.56 -8.30 10.48
CA LYS A 152 12.91 -8.68 10.94
C LYS A 152 13.14 -8.25 12.38
N LYS A 153 12.76 -7.02 12.73
CA LYS A 153 12.90 -6.51 14.10
C LYS A 153 12.07 -7.27 15.11
N LEU A 154 10.84 -7.66 14.76
CA LEU A 154 10.05 -8.52 15.63
C LEU A 154 10.72 -9.90 15.87
N MET A 155 11.36 -10.47 14.83
CA MET A 155 12.08 -11.74 14.96
C MET A 155 13.37 -11.62 15.79
N ASP A 156 14.08 -10.49 15.68
CA ASP A 156 15.25 -10.17 16.49
C ASP A 156 14.86 -10.12 17.98
N VAL A 157 13.81 -9.35 18.31
CA VAL A 157 13.28 -9.25 19.68
C VAL A 157 12.77 -10.58 20.22
N ASN A 158 12.11 -11.40 19.40
CA ASN A 158 11.70 -12.76 19.77
C ASN A 158 12.90 -13.61 20.21
N THR A 159 13.96 -13.62 19.42
CA THR A 159 15.17 -14.40 19.70
C THR A 159 15.87 -13.90 20.96
N HIS A 160 16.02 -12.58 21.08
CA HIS A 160 16.67 -11.96 22.22
C HIS A 160 15.86 -12.16 23.51
N SER A 161 14.55 -11.91 23.49
CA SER A 161 13.65 -12.15 24.63
C SER A 161 13.73 -13.60 25.11
N HIS A 162 13.75 -14.56 24.18
CA HIS A 162 13.90 -15.97 24.52
C HIS A 162 15.21 -16.27 25.25
N SER A 163 16.34 -15.77 24.73
CA SER A 163 17.65 -15.97 25.34
C SER A 163 17.72 -15.42 26.76
N ILE A 164 17.13 -14.25 27.01
CA ILE A 164 17.10 -13.63 28.35
C ILE A 164 16.19 -14.41 29.30
N ALA A 165 15.04 -14.89 28.84
CA ALA A 165 14.16 -15.73 29.67
C ALA A 165 14.87 -17.02 30.12
N VAL A 166 15.62 -17.66 29.21
CA VAL A 166 16.45 -18.83 29.52
C VAL A 166 17.55 -18.45 30.52
N LEU A 167 18.30 -17.38 30.24
CA LEU A 167 19.36 -16.88 31.12
C LEU A 167 18.85 -16.62 32.54
N ARG A 168 17.69 -15.97 32.69
CA ARG A 168 17.09 -15.69 34.01
C ARG A 168 16.67 -16.95 34.74
N ASN A 169 16.13 -17.94 34.02
CA ASN A 169 15.76 -19.24 34.60
C ASN A 169 17.00 -20.00 35.09
N GLU A 170 18.04 -20.04 34.26
CA GLU A 170 19.31 -20.64 34.62
C GLU A 170 19.98 -19.93 35.80
N ALA A 171 19.92 -18.60 35.83
CA ALA A 171 20.43 -17.82 36.94
C ALA A 171 19.74 -18.19 38.26
N GLU A 172 18.41 -18.29 38.30
CA GLU A 172 17.72 -18.72 39.53
C GLU A 172 18.16 -20.12 39.99
N LYS A 173 18.39 -21.03 39.04
CA LYS A 173 18.77 -22.41 39.34
C LYS A 173 20.24 -22.54 39.79
N TYR A 174 21.16 -21.82 39.14
CA TYR A 174 22.60 -22.02 39.29
C TYR A 174 23.29 -20.99 40.19
N ASN A 175 22.71 -19.81 40.40
CA ASN A 175 23.29 -18.77 41.26
C ASN A 175 23.62 -19.26 42.68
N PRO A 176 22.82 -20.12 43.35
CA PRO A 176 23.20 -20.68 44.65
C PRO A 176 24.45 -21.58 44.63
N TYR A 177 24.79 -22.14 43.47
CA TYR A 177 25.86 -23.14 43.32
C TYR A 177 27.12 -22.57 42.65
N MET A 178 27.01 -21.42 41.97
CA MET A 178 28.13 -20.76 41.31
C MET A 178 28.73 -19.69 42.22
N ALA A 179 29.50 -20.12 43.21
CA ALA A 179 30.23 -19.24 44.10
C ALA A 179 31.37 -18.52 43.33
N TYR A 180 31.14 -17.27 42.91
CA TYR A 180 32.15 -16.25 42.57
C TYR A 180 33.31 -16.67 41.62
N GLY A 181 33.14 -17.73 40.82
CA GLY A 181 34.09 -18.13 39.78
C GLY A 181 33.89 -17.34 38.49
N SER A 182 34.93 -17.28 37.64
CA SER A 182 34.89 -16.60 36.33
C SER A 182 33.75 -17.08 35.43
N GLU A 183 33.30 -18.34 35.58
CA GLU A 183 32.19 -18.93 34.84
C GLU A 183 30.81 -18.47 35.34
N GLY A 184 30.69 -18.03 36.61
CA GLY A 184 29.44 -17.53 37.19
C GLY A 184 29.10 -16.08 36.82
N TYR A 185 29.99 -15.39 36.11
CA TYR A 185 29.80 -13.98 35.75
C TYR A 185 28.55 -13.73 34.89
N ILE A 186 28.20 -14.70 34.04
CA ILE A 186 27.04 -14.62 33.14
C ILE A 186 25.72 -14.55 33.95
N TYR A 187 25.68 -15.20 35.11
CA TYR A 187 24.51 -15.22 36.00
C TYR A 187 24.55 -14.13 37.07
N ASN A 188 25.52 -13.21 37.00
CA ASN A 188 25.63 -12.10 37.94
C ASN A 188 24.39 -11.18 37.80
N PRO A 189 23.73 -10.80 38.91
CA PRO A 189 22.59 -9.88 38.88
C PRO A 189 22.84 -8.59 38.09
N ASN A 190 24.06 -8.04 38.14
CA ASN A 190 24.40 -6.82 37.39
C ASN A 190 24.41 -7.06 35.87
N ASN A 191 24.92 -8.21 35.42
CA ASN A 191 24.93 -8.57 34.01
C ASN A 191 23.50 -8.79 33.51
N ILE A 192 22.70 -9.54 34.28
CA ILE A 192 21.28 -9.77 33.95
C ILE A 192 20.52 -8.45 33.85
N GLN A 193 20.76 -7.51 34.75
CA GLN A 193 20.15 -6.18 34.70
C GLN A 193 20.57 -5.40 33.44
N GLU A 194 21.83 -5.50 33.04
CA GLU A 194 22.34 -4.88 31.81
C GLU A 194 21.69 -5.49 30.56
N GLN A 195 21.60 -6.82 30.48
CA GLN A 195 20.92 -7.53 29.40
C GLN A 195 19.43 -7.17 29.31
N LEU A 196 18.77 -7.05 30.46
CA LEU A 196 17.39 -6.56 30.54
C LEU A 196 17.26 -5.12 30.03
N GLY A 197 18.25 -4.27 30.32
CA GLY A 197 18.32 -2.91 29.78
C GLY A 197 18.43 -2.90 28.25
N TYR A 198 19.31 -3.73 27.68
CA TYR A 198 19.44 -3.87 26.24
C TYR A 198 18.16 -4.37 25.58
N LEU A 199 17.52 -5.38 26.17
CA LEU A 199 16.23 -5.89 25.69
C LEU A 199 15.15 -4.82 25.72
N LYS A 200 15.08 -4.04 26.81
CA LYS A 200 14.12 -2.94 26.94
C LYS A 200 14.29 -1.93 25.82
N THR A 201 15.51 -1.45 25.59
CA THR A 201 15.79 -0.49 24.51
C THR A 201 15.43 -1.05 23.14
N GLU A 202 15.68 -2.34 22.88
CA GLU A 202 15.31 -2.98 21.63
C GLU A 202 13.78 -3.11 21.46
N ILE A 203 13.07 -3.41 22.55
CA ILE A 203 11.60 -3.46 22.59
C ILE A 203 11.02 -2.08 22.27
N GLU A 204 11.51 -1.02 22.90
CA GLU A 204 11.06 0.36 22.66
C GLU A 204 11.27 0.80 21.20
N GLN A 205 12.45 0.49 20.64
CA GLN A 205 12.75 0.75 19.23
C GLN A 205 11.82 -0.04 18.30
N THR A 206 11.54 -1.29 18.65
CA THR A 206 10.64 -2.13 17.85
C THR A 206 9.20 -1.60 17.90
N ILE A 207 8.72 -1.20 19.08
CA ILE A 207 7.39 -0.57 19.23
C ILE A 207 7.28 0.68 18.36
N LEU A 208 8.32 1.53 18.31
CA LEU A 208 8.34 2.71 17.45
C LEU A 208 8.17 2.32 15.97
N ILE A 209 8.95 1.36 15.49
CA ILE A 209 8.90 0.88 14.09
C ILE A 209 7.53 0.27 13.77
N LEU A 210 6.93 -0.47 14.70
CA LEU A 210 5.60 -1.06 14.52
C LEU A 210 4.52 0.03 14.44
N LYS A 211 4.63 1.09 15.25
CA LYS A 211 3.72 2.25 15.22
C LYS A 211 3.87 3.08 13.94
N GLU A 212 5.08 3.19 13.38
CA GLU A 212 5.33 3.87 12.09
C GLU A 212 4.85 3.06 10.88
N SER A 213 4.69 1.74 11.03
CA SER A 213 4.22 0.84 9.96
C SER A 213 2.68 0.80 9.83
N ASN A 214 1.97 1.52 10.70
CA ASN A 214 0.51 1.68 10.72
C ASN A 214 0.09 2.93 9.94
#